data_AF-A0A2A6LK36-F1
#
_entry.id   AF-A0A2A6LK36-F1
#
_cell.length_a   1.000
_cell.length_b   1.000
_cell.length_c   1.000
_cell.angle_alpha   90.00
_cell.angle_beta   90.00
_cell.angle_gamma   90.00
#
_symmetry.space_group_name_H-M   'P 1'
#
loop_
_entity.id
_entity.type
_entity.pdbx_description
1 polymer ?
#
loop_
_entity_poly.entity_id
_entity_poly.type
_entity_poly.pdbx_seq_one_letter_code
_entity_poly.pdbx_strand_id
1 'polypeptide(L)'
;MKDQPSPIRETDDEARKLARVLLRSARHAAIAVLDPETGFPFASRVLLATDIDGTPVILVSRLSAHTKALARDPRASLLTGEPGKGDPLAHGRLTTQCVAEPVELGHRFHERIRTRFLDRHPKAKLYIDFPDFLFFRLKPERASLNGGFGRAYHLDGSDLVIQSPANEAIAAKAAETVRDLVERHPDVAATLAVRLNAPESPSWRICGVDPAGFEIISGDFLVRYEFETLAADSDHICSNISKIAYSIP
;
A
#
# COMPACT_ATOMS: atom_id res chain seq x y z
N MET A 1 29.56 30.91 7.54
CA MET A 1 29.35 29.73 6.66
C MET A 1 28.17 30.08 5.76
N LYS A 2 28.32 30.01 4.43
CA LYS A 2 27.18 30.19 3.51
C LYS A 2 26.25 28.99 3.68
N ASP A 3 24.96 29.22 3.90
CA ASP A 3 23.93 28.18 3.85
C ASP A 3 24.04 27.46 2.51
N GLN A 4 24.51 26.22 2.54
CA GLN A 4 24.40 25.36 1.38
C GLN A 4 22.94 24.97 1.25
N PRO A 5 22.31 25.13 0.06
CA PRO A 5 20.93 24.71 -0.12
C PRO A 5 20.83 23.21 0.18
N SER A 6 19.87 22.85 1.04
CA SER A 6 19.61 21.45 1.38
C SER A 6 19.30 20.68 0.10
N PRO A 7 19.89 19.48 -0.09
CA PRO A 7 19.51 18.59 -1.20
C PRO A 7 18.09 18.02 -1.02
N ILE A 8 17.50 18.19 0.16
CA ILE A 8 16.12 17.81 0.47
C ILE A 8 15.20 18.97 0.15
N ARG A 9 14.21 18.71 -0.71
CA ARG A 9 13.14 19.63 -1.07
C ARG A 9 12.08 19.69 0.03
N GLU A 10 11.35 20.79 0.06
CA GLU A 10 10.12 20.90 0.83
C GLU A 10 9.06 19.91 0.31
N THR A 11 8.34 19.26 1.21
CA THR A 11 7.35 18.24 0.87
C THR A 11 6.05 18.89 0.43
N ASP A 12 5.77 18.78 -0.87
CA ASP A 12 4.55 19.20 -1.53
C ASP A 12 3.53 18.05 -1.69
N ASP A 13 2.34 18.36 -2.19
CA ASP A 13 1.25 17.38 -2.32
C ASP A 13 1.55 16.29 -3.36
N GLU A 14 2.34 16.61 -4.38
CA GLU A 14 2.79 15.64 -5.38
C GLU A 14 3.78 14.63 -4.77
N ALA A 15 4.68 15.09 -3.89
CA ALA A 15 5.56 14.21 -3.13
C ALA A 15 4.76 13.31 -2.17
N ARG A 16 3.76 13.84 -1.48
CA ARG A 16 2.87 13.05 -0.61
C ARG A 16 2.12 11.99 -1.41
N LYS A 17 1.51 12.37 -2.54
CA LYS A 17 0.81 11.46 -3.45
C LYS A 17 1.74 10.39 -4.00
N LEU A 18 2.93 10.76 -4.48
CA LEU A 18 3.91 9.80 -4.99
C LEU A 18 4.33 8.79 -3.92
N ALA A 19 4.59 9.26 -2.69
CA ALA A 19 4.94 8.37 -1.58
C ALA A 19 3.80 7.36 -1.28
N ARG A 20 2.55 7.82 -1.18
CA ARG A 20 1.40 6.94 -0.96
C ARG A 20 1.21 5.96 -2.12
N VAL A 21 1.35 6.40 -3.37
CA VAL A 21 1.24 5.54 -4.55
C VAL A 21 2.33 4.47 -4.51
N LEU A 22 3.60 4.81 -4.25
CA LEU A 22 4.71 3.83 -4.18
C LEU A 22 4.50 2.80 -3.08
N LEU A 23 3.96 3.21 -1.93
CA LEU A 23 3.67 2.32 -0.82
C LEU A 23 2.45 1.42 -1.10
N ARG A 24 1.35 1.99 -1.59
CA ARG A 24 0.07 1.30 -1.81
C ARG A 24 0.10 0.39 -3.03
N SER A 25 0.85 0.77 -4.07
CA SER A 25 1.04 -0.06 -5.27
C SER A 25 1.96 -1.27 -5.05
N ALA A 26 2.80 -1.24 -4.01
CA ALA A 26 3.73 -2.33 -3.74
C ALA A 26 2.99 -3.62 -3.33
N ARG A 27 3.32 -4.70 -4.04
CA ARG A 27 2.87 -6.07 -3.74
C ARG A 27 3.81 -6.82 -2.81
N HIS A 28 5.05 -6.37 -2.73
CA HIS A 28 6.06 -6.84 -1.81
C HIS A 28 6.97 -5.69 -1.40
N ALA A 29 7.76 -5.89 -0.36
CA ALA A 29 8.78 -4.94 0.06
C ALA A 29 10.01 -5.70 0.57
N ALA A 30 11.16 -5.03 0.56
CA ALA A 30 12.24 -5.39 1.46
C ALA A 30 11.93 -4.78 2.84
N ILE A 31 11.90 -5.62 3.87
CA ILE A 31 11.80 -5.19 5.27
C ILE A 31 13.17 -5.34 5.93
N ALA A 32 13.60 -4.30 6.64
CA ALA A 32 14.76 -4.31 7.52
C ALA A 32 14.29 -4.25 8.97
N VAL A 33 14.83 -5.14 9.80
CA VAL A 33 14.56 -5.27 11.24
C VAL A 33 15.89 -5.37 11.99
N LEU A 34 15.86 -5.31 13.31
CA LEU A 34 17.05 -5.51 14.15
C LEU A 34 17.14 -6.96 14.59
N ASP A 35 18.23 -7.64 14.23
CA ASP A 35 18.52 -8.98 14.73
C ASP A 35 18.63 -8.95 16.26
N PRO A 36 17.84 -9.76 16.99
CA PRO A 36 17.73 -9.63 18.44
C PRO A 36 18.97 -10.13 19.20
N GLU A 37 19.81 -10.96 18.59
CA GLU A 37 20.99 -11.53 19.25
C GLU A 37 22.22 -10.64 19.03
N THR A 38 22.34 -10.08 17.82
CA THR A 38 23.56 -9.38 17.38
C THR A 38 23.38 -7.88 17.23
N GLY A 39 22.13 -7.40 17.16
CA GLY A 39 21.81 -6.00 16.87
C GLY A 39 22.06 -5.56 15.42
N PHE A 40 22.51 -6.46 14.54
CA PHE A 40 22.70 -6.13 13.12
C PHE A 40 21.36 -5.89 12.41
N PRO A 41 21.31 -4.97 11.42
CA PRO A 41 20.16 -4.88 10.55
C PRO A 41 20.02 -6.15 9.70
N PHE A 42 18.87 -6.79 9.77
CA PHE A 42 18.52 -7.96 8.96
C PHE A 42 17.48 -7.57 7.92
N ALA A 43 17.79 -7.78 6.64
CA ALA A 43 16.89 -7.50 5.53
C ALA A 43 16.29 -8.79 4.96
N SER A 44 14.98 -8.80 4.73
CA SER A 44 14.27 -9.92 4.09
C SER A 44 13.12 -9.42 3.22
N ARG A 45 12.50 -10.30 2.42
CA ARG A 45 11.36 -9.95 1.57
C ARG A 45 10.05 -10.39 2.21
N VAL A 46 9.04 -9.53 2.11
CA VAL A 46 7.68 -9.76 2.62
C VAL A 46 6.64 -9.43 1.55
N LEU A 47 5.52 -10.14 1.54
CA LEU A 47 4.33 -9.69 0.81
C LEU A 47 3.74 -8.48 1.52
N LEU A 48 3.25 -7.53 0.74
CA LEU A 48 2.71 -6.27 1.23
C LEU A 48 1.28 -6.06 0.74
N ALA A 49 0.39 -5.71 1.66
CA ALA A 49 -0.91 -5.11 1.39
C ALA A 49 -1.04 -3.82 2.21
N THR A 50 -2.23 -3.20 2.17
CA THR A 50 -2.54 -2.04 3.02
C THR A 50 -3.92 -2.21 3.65
N ASP A 51 -4.06 -1.70 4.88
CA ASP A 51 -5.36 -1.51 5.52
C ASP A 51 -6.12 -0.33 4.87
N ILE A 52 -7.36 -0.08 5.29
CA ILE A 52 -8.22 0.93 4.66
C ILE A 52 -7.62 2.35 4.70
N ASP A 53 -6.97 2.70 5.81
CA ASP A 53 -6.27 3.97 5.99
C ASP A 53 -4.94 4.03 5.21
N GLY A 54 -4.49 2.93 4.61
CA GLY A 54 -3.22 2.86 3.90
C GLY A 54 -2.05 2.39 4.73
N THR A 55 -2.26 2.09 6.02
CA THR A 55 -1.23 1.48 6.87
C THR A 55 -0.73 0.19 6.20
N PRO A 56 0.58 0.05 5.95
CA PRO A 56 1.13 -1.15 5.35
C PRO A 56 0.89 -2.37 6.24
N VAL A 57 0.58 -3.50 5.61
CA VAL A 57 0.35 -4.78 6.29
C VAL A 57 1.21 -5.85 5.66
N ILE A 58 1.86 -6.64 6.52
CA ILE A 58 2.56 -7.86 6.15
C ILE A 58 1.88 -9.07 6.79
N LEU A 59 1.95 -10.21 6.11
CA LEU A 59 1.52 -11.52 6.62
C LEU A 59 2.78 -12.39 6.75
N VAL A 60 3.07 -12.87 7.94
CA VAL A 60 4.36 -13.52 8.26
C VAL A 60 4.17 -14.75 9.14
N SER A 61 5.05 -15.75 8.96
CA SER A 61 5.14 -16.88 9.90
C SER A 61 5.86 -16.44 11.17
N ARG A 62 5.37 -16.89 12.33
CA ARG A 62 5.98 -16.78 13.66
C ARG A 62 7.35 -17.43 13.73
N LEU A 63 7.67 -18.31 12.79
CA LEU A 63 8.95 -19.00 12.73
C LEU A 63 10.04 -18.18 12.04
N SER A 64 9.68 -17.15 11.26
CA SER A 64 10.64 -16.37 10.47
C SER A 64 11.55 -15.52 11.34
N ALA A 65 12.76 -15.23 10.84
CA ALA A 65 13.73 -14.37 11.52
C ALA A 65 13.17 -12.96 11.74
N HIS A 66 12.49 -12.38 10.74
CA HIS A 66 11.91 -11.04 10.89
C HIS A 66 10.77 -10.99 11.90
N THR A 67 9.96 -12.06 12.05
CA THR A 67 8.89 -12.06 13.06
C THR A 67 9.46 -12.14 14.47
N LYS A 68 10.49 -12.95 14.69
CA LYS A 68 11.19 -13.04 15.98
C LYS A 68 11.86 -11.71 16.34
N ALA A 69 12.47 -11.04 15.36
CA ALA A 69 13.03 -9.71 15.52
C ALA A 69 11.96 -8.68 15.92
N LEU A 70 10.85 -8.60 15.16
CA LEU A 70 9.74 -7.68 15.43
C LEU A 70 9.09 -7.89 16.80
N ALA A 71 9.05 -9.14 17.29
CA ALA A 71 8.54 -9.45 18.63
C ALA A 71 9.46 -8.93 19.76
N ARG A 72 10.74 -8.68 19.48
CA ARG A 72 11.72 -8.14 20.44
C ARG A 72 11.87 -6.63 20.31
N ASP A 73 11.90 -6.12 19.09
CA ASP A 73 11.95 -4.70 18.79
C ASP A 73 10.98 -4.42 17.62
N PRO A 74 9.90 -3.67 17.85
CA PRO A 74 8.88 -3.47 16.84
C PRO A 74 9.31 -2.50 15.72
N ARG A 75 10.49 -1.88 15.81
CA ARG A 75 10.97 -0.95 14.79
C ARG A 75 11.37 -1.69 13.52
N ALA A 76 10.86 -1.21 12.39
CA ALA A 76 11.19 -1.73 11.07
C ALA A 76 11.33 -0.61 10.04
N SER A 77 12.02 -0.92 8.94
CA SER A 77 12.06 -0.09 7.76
C SER A 77 11.60 -0.88 6.53
N LEU A 78 10.68 -0.33 5.75
CA LEU A 78 10.27 -0.87 4.46
C LEU A 78 10.93 -0.09 3.33
N LEU A 79 11.39 -0.81 2.29
CA LEU A 79 11.73 -0.23 1.00
C LEU A 79 10.69 -0.68 -0.03
N THR A 80 10.03 0.30 -0.66
CA THR A 80 9.10 0.10 -1.78
C THR A 80 9.50 0.97 -2.97
N GLY A 81 8.89 0.70 -4.13
CA GLY A 81 9.24 1.32 -5.41
C GLY A 81 10.32 0.51 -6.12
N GLU A 82 9.85 -0.34 -7.04
CA GLU A 82 10.70 -1.23 -7.83
C GLU A 82 11.24 -0.49 -9.06
N PRO A 83 12.50 -0.75 -9.45
CA PRO A 83 13.06 -0.15 -10.65
C PRO A 83 12.41 -0.75 -11.91
N GLY A 84 12.14 0.10 -12.89
CA GLY A 84 11.83 -0.32 -14.25
C GLY A 84 13.10 -0.51 -15.09
N LYS A 85 12.94 -0.46 -16.43
CA LYS A 85 14.07 -0.47 -17.37
C LYS A 85 14.96 0.77 -17.19
N GLY A 86 16.27 0.61 -17.38
CA GLY A 86 17.24 1.71 -17.32
C GLY A 86 18.00 1.78 -15.99
N ASP A 87 18.48 2.97 -15.63
CA ASP A 87 19.16 3.20 -14.35
C ASP A 87 18.18 3.01 -13.18
N PRO A 88 18.42 2.09 -12.23
CA PRO A 88 17.54 1.87 -11.09
C PRO A 88 17.37 3.12 -10.20
N LEU A 89 18.34 4.04 -10.16
CA LEU A 89 18.28 5.26 -9.35
C LEU A 89 17.43 6.37 -9.98
N ALA A 90 17.01 6.21 -11.24
CA ALA A 90 16.07 7.11 -11.90
C ALA A 90 14.62 6.88 -11.43
N HIS A 91 14.33 5.72 -10.83
CA HIS A 91 12.98 5.33 -10.43
C HIS A 91 12.66 5.80 -9.01
N GLY A 92 11.39 6.16 -8.77
CA GLY A 92 10.92 6.51 -7.45
C GLY A 92 10.97 5.30 -6.51
N ARG A 93 11.53 5.50 -5.31
CA ARG A 93 11.48 4.54 -4.21
C ARG A 93 10.72 5.11 -3.01
N LEU A 94 10.61 4.41 -1.89
CA LEU A 94 10.21 4.99 -0.62
C LEU A 94 10.83 4.17 0.48
N THR A 95 11.51 4.82 1.41
CA THR A 95 11.98 4.18 2.64
C THR A 95 11.07 4.63 3.76
N THR A 96 10.25 3.73 4.27
CA THR A 96 9.28 4.00 5.34
C THR A 96 9.78 3.39 6.63
N GLN A 97 10.05 4.21 7.64
CA GLN A 97 10.31 3.73 8.99
C GLN A 97 8.98 3.62 9.73
N CYS A 98 8.81 2.52 10.45
CA CYS A 98 7.54 2.14 11.04
C CYS A 98 7.71 1.35 12.33
N VAL A 99 6.64 1.32 13.12
CA VAL A 99 6.51 0.46 14.30
C VAL A 99 5.49 -0.62 13.98
N ALA A 100 5.89 -1.87 14.14
CA ALA A 100 5.05 -3.04 13.89
C ALA A 100 4.09 -3.29 15.05
N GLU A 101 2.80 -3.39 14.71
CA GLU A 101 1.71 -3.71 15.62
C GLU A 101 1.11 -5.06 15.19
N PRO A 102 1.21 -6.12 16.01
CA PRO A 102 0.65 -7.42 15.66
C PRO A 102 -0.88 -7.34 15.60
N VAL A 103 -1.45 -7.97 14.58
CA VAL A 103 -2.90 -8.13 14.40
C VAL A 103 -3.19 -9.62 14.42
N GLU A 104 -3.53 -10.10 15.62
CA GLU A 104 -3.89 -11.50 15.85
C GLU A 104 -5.36 -11.77 15.49
N LEU A 105 -5.72 -13.05 15.45
CA LEU A 105 -7.10 -13.49 15.30
C LEU A 105 -7.97 -12.86 16.40
N GLY A 106 -9.13 -12.31 16.03
CA GLY A 106 -10.02 -11.60 16.94
C GLY A 106 -9.71 -10.12 17.16
N HIS A 107 -8.56 -9.62 16.68
CA HIS A 107 -8.32 -8.18 16.63
C HIS A 107 -9.35 -7.51 15.70
N ARG A 108 -9.84 -6.32 16.07
CA ARG A 108 -10.92 -5.61 15.33
C ARG A 108 -10.61 -5.36 13.85
N PHE A 109 -9.33 -5.32 13.47
CA PHE A 109 -8.88 -5.10 12.09
C PHE A 109 -8.59 -6.40 11.33
N HIS A 110 -8.63 -7.57 11.98
CA HIS A 110 -8.19 -8.83 11.39
C HIS A 110 -8.94 -9.18 10.10
N GLU A 111 -10.28 -9.26 10.16
CA GLU A 111 -11.08 -9.71 9.01
C GLU A 111 -11.00 -8.76 7.80
N ARG A 112 -11.00 -7.44 8.04
CA ARG A 112 -10.88 -6.47 6.95
C ARG A 112 -9.49 -6.54 6.30
N ILE A 113 -8.44 -6.72 7.10
CA ILE A 113 -7.07 -6.87 6.61
C ILE A 113 -6.94 -8.18 5.83
N ARG A 114 -7.44 -9.29 6.37
CA ARG A 114 -7.40 -10.61 5.74
C ARG A 114 -8.06 -10.58 4.37
N THR A 115 -9.24 -9.99 4.26
CA THR A 115 -9.96 -9.81 2.98
C THR A 115 -9.10 -9.06 1.97
N ARG A 116 -8.61 -7.86 2.32
CA ARG A 116 -7.76 -7.04 1.43
C ARG A 116 -6.46 -7.75 1.04
N PHE A 117 -5.87 -8.49 1.97
CA PHE A 117 -4.63 -9.23 1.73
C PHE A 117 -4.86 -10.34 0.69
N LEU A 118 -5.98 -11.07 0.79
CA LEU A 118 -6.36 -12.10 -0.19
C LEU A 118 -6.76 -11.51 -1.55
N ASP A 119 -7.44 -10.36 -1.55
CA ASP A 119 -7.77 -9.65 -2.77
C ASP A 119 -6.52 -9.22 -3.53
N ARG A 120 -5.41 -8.93 -2.85
CA ARG A 120 -4.12 -8.64 -3.48
C ARG A 120 -3.29 -9.89 -3.77
N HIS A 121 -3.32 -10.87 -2.86
CA HIS A 121 -2.48 -12.07 -2.85
C HIS A 121 -3.31 -13.36 -2.75
N PRO A 122 -4.01 -13.80 -3.80
CA PRO A 122 -4.90 -14.96 -3.73
C PRO A 122 -4.21 -16.26 -3.29
N LYS A 123 -2.91 -16.41 -3.64
CA LYS A 123 -2.10 -17.56 -3.23
C LYS A 123 -1.89 -17.64 -1.71
N ALA A 124 -2.08 -16.55 -0.97
CA ALA A 124 -1.98 -16.54 0.48
C ALA A 124 -3.07 -17.38 1.17
N LYS A 125 -4.18 -17.67 0.50
CA LYS A 125 -5.23 -18.57 1.01
C LYS A 125 -4.71 -19.93 1.48
N LEU A 126 -3.57 -20.37 0.95
CA LEU A 126 -2.93 -21.63 1.30
C LEU A 126 -2.30 -21.65 2.71
N TYR A 127 -2.03 -20.49 3.31
CA TYR A 127 -1.29 -20.41 4.57
C TYR A 127 -1.77 -19.30 5.53
N ILE A 128 -2.61 -18.37 5.08
CA ILE A 128 -3.06 -17.20 5.87
C ILE A 128 -3.78 -17.56 7.17
N ASP A 129 -4.45 -18.71 7.21
CA ASP A 129 -5.21 -19.20 8.36
C ASP A 129 -4.42 -20.22 9.20
N PHE A 130 -3.13 -20.43 8.91
CA PHE A 130 -2.30 -21.31 9.72
C PHE A 130 -2.03 -20.65 11.09
N PRO A 131 -2.00 -21.43 12.18
CA PRO A 131 -1.85 -20.89 13.53
C PRO A 131 -0.48 -20.24 13.77
N ASP A 132 0.52 -20.58 12.96
CA ASP A 132 1.83 -19.96 12.99
C ASP A 132 1.93 -18.72 12.12
N PHE A 133 0.86 -18.23 11.48
CA PHE A 133 0.86 -16.98 10.73
C PHE A 133 0.11 -15.88 11.49
N LEU A 134 0.58 -14.64 11.35
CA LEU A 134 -0.11 -13.45 11.82
C LEU A 134 0.15 -12.26 10.90
N PHE A 135 -0.69 -11.25 11.02
CA PHE A 135 -0.45 -9.96 10.39
C PHE A 135 0.34 -9.03 11.32
N PHE A 136 1.13 -8.14 10.72
CA PHE A 136 1.54 -6.91 11.37
C PHE A 136 1.02 -5.72 10.58
N ARG A 137 0.40 -4.76 11.26
CA ARG A 137 0.23 -3.39 10.76
C ARG A 137 1.51 -2.63 11.05
N LEU A 138 2.10 -2.02 10.04
CA LEU A 138 3.37 -1.31 10.14
C LEU A 138 3.10 0.17 10.18
N LYS A 139 2.83 0.71 11.38
CA LYS A 139 2.45 2.11 11.60
C LYS A 139 3.60 3.02 11.15
N PRO A 140 3.44 3.84 10.09
CA PRO A 140 4.51 4.71 9.63
C PRO A 140 4.83 5.80 10.66
N GLU A 141 6.12 6.06 10.86
CA GLU A 141 6.61 7.17 11.69
C GLU A 141 7.20 8.30 10.84
N ARG A 142 7.96 7.92 9.82
CA ARG A 142 8.57 8.87 8.87
C ARG A 142 8.93 8.16 7.58
N ALA A 143 9.08 8.93 6.51
CA ALA A 143 9.52 8.41 5.23
C ALA A 143 10.59 9.28 4.59
N SER A 144 11.45 8.63 3.81
CA SER A 144 12.33 9.31 2.86
C SER A 144 11.84 8.98 1.46
N LEU A 145 11.69 9.99 0.61
CA LEU A 145 11.30 9.89 -0.80
C LEU A 145 12.31 10.61 -1.70
N ASN A 146 13.22 9.90 -2.33
CA ASN A 146 13.73 10.12 -3.68
C ASN A 146 12.73 9.70 -4.80
N GLY A 147 12.11 10.68 -5.47
CA GLY A 147 11.26 10.49 -6.64
C GLY A 147 12.04 10.37 -7.95
N GLY A 148 13.30 9.93 -7.94
CA GLY A 148 14.25 10.03 -9.05
C GLY A 148 15.28 11.16 -8.85
N PHE A 149 16.07 11.44 -9.89
CA PHE A 149 17.19 12.39 -9.80
C PHE A 149 16.77 13.77 -9.28
N GLY A 150 17.46 14.25 -8.24
CA GLY A 150 17.27 15.59 -7.65
C GLY A 150 15.94 15.83 -6.95
N ARG A 151 15.14 14.77 -6.71
CA ARG A 151 13.80 14.87 -6.11
C ARG A 151 13.75 14.15 -4.77
N ALA A 152 14.49 14.63 -3.76
CA ALA A 152 14.51 14.03 -2.42
C ALA A 152 13.63 14.82 -1.43
N TYR A 153 12.86 14.11 -0.60
CA TYR A 153 11.86 14.65 0.33
C TYR A 153 11.86 13.84 1.64
N HIS A 154 11.48 14.50 2.74
CA HIS A 154 11.18 13.86 4.01
C HIS A 154 9.70 14.01 4.32
N LEU A 155 9.04 12.90 4.69
CA LEU A 155 7.63 12.88 5.01
C LEU A 155 7.42 12.44 6.46
N ASP A 156 6.39 12.97 7.10
CA ASP A 156 5.89 12.45 8.36
C ASP A 156 5.09 11.16 8.10
N GLY A 157 4.98 10.29 9.10
CA GLY A 157 4.14 9.09 9.00
C GLY A 157 2.68 9.40 8.65
N SER A 158 2.16 10.54 9.11
CA SER A 158 0.81 11.03 8.80
C SER A 158 0.59 11.36 7.32
N ASP A 159 1.64 11.72 6.56
CA ASP A 159 1.53 11.96 5.12
C ASP A 159 1.22 10.67 4.32
N LEU A 160 1.53 9.50 4.90
CA LEU A 160 1.38 8.19 4.28
C LEU A 160 0.03 7.52 4.56
N VAL A 161 -0.72 8.00 5.55
CA VAL A 161 -2.01 7.43 5.96
C VAL A 161 -3.16 8.38 5.67
N ILE A 162 -4.33 7.82 5.39
CA ILE A 162 -5.55 8.54 5.07
C ILE A 162 -6.41 8.60 6.33
N GLN A 163 -6.48 9.78 6.93
CA GLN A 163 -7.38 10.05 8.04
C GLN A 163 -8.72 10.54 7.50
N SER A 164 -9.70 9.64 7.42
CA SER A 164 -11.06 9.95 7.00
C SER A 164 -12.07 9.47 8.04
N PRO A 165 -13.09 10.28 8.40
CA PRO A 165 -14.20 9.81 9.25
C PRO A 165 -14.99 8.67 8.61
N ALA A 166 -14.89 8.50 7.28
CA ALA A 166 -15.57 7.44 6.54
C ALA A 166 -14.79 6.10 6.52
N ASN A 167 -13.56 6.03 7.06
CA ASN A 167 -12.69 4.85 6.98
C ASN A 167 -13.40 3.56 7.44
N GLU A 168 -14.04 3.57 8.61
CA GLU A 168 -14.71 2.38 9.15
C GLU A 168 -15.95 1.98 8.35
N ALA A 169 -16.76 2.96 7.95
CA ALA A 169 -17.96 2.72 7.13
C ALA A 169 -17.61 2.16 5.75
N ILE A 170 -16.58 2.72 5.09
CA ILE A 170 -16.08 2.23 3.80
C ILE A 170 -15.43 0.87 3.96
N ALA A 171 -14.63 0.64 5.01
CA ALA A 171 -14.03 -0.67 5.26
C ALA A 171 -15.08 -1.79 5.38
N ALA A 172 -16.18 -1.53 6.09
CA ALA A 172 -17.26 -2.50 6.27
C ALA A 172 -17.96 -2.88 4.95
N LYS A 173 -17.96 -1.99 3.96
CA LYS A 173 -18.66 -2.18 2.68
C LYS A 173 -17.73 -2.37 1.48
N ALA A 174 -16.41 -2.37 1.66
CA ALA A 174 -15.45 -2.30 0.55
C ALA A 174 -15.62 -3.44 -0.47
N ALA A 175 -15.76 -4.68 -0.01
CA ALA A 175 -15.93 -5.85 -0.87
C ALA A 175 -17.29 -5.85 -1.61
N GLU A 176 -18.36 -5.44 -0.93
CA GLU A 176 -19.69 -5.25 -1.53
C GLU A 176 -19.67 -4.14 -2.58
N THR A 177 -19.05 -3.00 -2.26
CA THR A 177 -18.89 -1.86 -3.17
C THR A 177 -18.22 -2.27 -4.48
N VAL A 178 -17.15 -3.06 -4.40
CA VAL A 178 -16.45 -3.57 -5.61
C VAL A 178 -17.33 -4.53 -6.39
N ARG A 179 -18.00 -5.48 -5.72
CA ARG A 179 -18.89 -6.45 -6.36
C ARG A 179 -20.03 -5.76 -7.10
N ASP A 180 -20.74 -4.85 -6.44
CA ASP A 180 -21.90 -4.15 -7.02
C ASP A 180 -21.48 -3.25 -8.18
N LEU A 181 -20.28 -2.66 -8.12
CA LEU A 181 -19.73 -1.88 -9.23
C LEU A 181 -19.45 -2.77 -10.44
N VAL A 182 -18.80 -3.91 -10.24
CA VAL A 182 -18.48 -4.86 -11.32
C VAL A 182 -19.73 -5.51 -11.90
N GLU A 183 -20.75 -5.80 -11.09
CA GLU A 183 -22.02 -6.33 -11.59
C GLU A 183 -22.75 -5.33 -12.49
N ARG A 184 -22.75 -4.04 -12.12
CA ARG A 184 -23.31 -2.96 -12.95
C ARG A 184 -22.47 -2.66 -14.19
N HIS A 185 -21.15 -2.82 -14.08
CA HIS A 185 -20.20 -2.47 -15.12
C HIS A 185 -19.13 -3.57 -15.28
N PRO A 186 -19.43 -4.68 -15.97
CA PRO A 186 -18.51 -5.82 -16.08
C PRO A 186 -17.16 -5.50 -16.74
N ASP A 187 -17.09 -4.44 -17.54
CA ASP A 187 -15.89 -3.99 -18.24
C ASP A 187 -15.06 -2.96 -17.45
N VAL A 188 -15.54 -2.50 -16.27
CA VAL A 188 -14.98 -1.34 -15.55
C VAL A 188 -13.48 -1.46 -15.31
N ALA A 189 -12.98 -2.64 -14.92
CA ALA A 189 -11.56 -2.84 -14.63
C ALA A 189 -10.70 -2.77 -15.90
N ALA A 190 -11.17 -3.30 -17.02
CA ALA A 190 -10.48 -3.23 -18.30
C ALA A 190 -10.47 -1.78 -18.84
N THR A 191 -11.59 -1.08 -18.72
CA THR A 191 -11.72 0.33 -19.11
C THR A 191 -10.80 1.23 -18.26
N LEU A 192 -10.73 1.00 -16.95
CA LEU A 192 -9.78 1.69 -16.06
C LEU A 192 -8.32 1.40 -16.43
N ALA A 193 -7.99 0.14 -16.75
CA ALA A 193 -6.62 -0.22 -17.15
C ALA A 193 -6.16 0.59 -18.38
N VAL A 194 -7.02 0.75 -19.39
CA VAL A 194 -6.74 1.59 -20.56
C VAL A 194 -6.59 3.06 -20.15
N ARG A 195 -7.54 3.61 -19.38
CA ARG A 195 -7.52 5.01 -18.94
C ARG A 195 -6.28 5.38 -18.13
N LEU A 196 -5.79 4.44 -17.33
CA LEU A 196 -4.63 4.63 -16.45
C LEU A 196 -3.30 4.28 -17.12
N ASN A 197 -3.30 3.97 -18.43
CA ASN A 197 -2.12 3.49 -19.15
C ASN A 197 -1.43 2.32 -18.45
N ALA A 198 -2.23 1.41 -17.89
CA ALA A 198 -1.72 0.22 -17.23
C ALA A 198 -1.09 -0.73 -18.26
N PRO A 199 -0.11 -1.57 -17.88
CA PRO A 199 0.47 -2.56 -18.78
C PRO A 199 -0.59 -3.47 -19.42
N GLU A 200 -0.36 -3.86 -20.67
CA GLU A 200 -1.26 -4.79 -21.36
C GLU A 200 -1.39 -6.10 -20.58
N SER A 201 -2.63 -6.45 -20.23
CA SER A 201 -2.94 -7.65 -19.47
C SER A 201 -4.40 -8.05 -19.65
N PRO A 202 -4.72 -9.35 -19.75
CA PRO A 202 -6.06 -9.79 -20.12
C PRO A 202 -7.07 -9.84 -18.97
N SER A 203 -6.64 -9.66 -17.70
CA SER A 203 -7.45 -10.02 -16.53
C SER A 203 -7.39 -8.99 -15.39
N TRP A 204 -7.42 -7.71 -15.74
CA TRP A 204 -7.55 -6.63 -14.77
C TRP A 204 -8.82 -6.77 -13.93
N ARG A 205 -8.67 -6.59 -12.63
CA ARG A 205 -9.77 -6.51 -11.66
C ARG A 205 -9.49 -5.44 -10.63
N ILE A 206 -10.55 -4.87 -10.06
CA ILE A 206 -10.44 -4.01 -8.87
C ILE A 206 -10.16 -4.93 -7.68
N CYS A 207 -9.08 -4.66 -6.93
CA CYS A 207 -8.67 -5.46 -5.76
C CYS A 207 -8.76 -4.71 -4.44
N GLY A 208 -9.09 -3.41 -4.47
CA GLY A 208 -9.23 -2.63 -3.26
C GLY A 208 -9.85 -1.27 -3.56
N VAL A 209 -10.67 -0.81 -2.62
CA VAL A 209 -11.17 0.56 -2.54
C VAL A 209 -10.95 1.09 -1.13
N ASP A 210 -10.83 2.40 -1.00
CA ASP A 210 -10.74 3.14 0.26
C ASP A 210 -11.13 4.61 0.00
N PRO A 211 -11.21 5.47 1.04
CA PRO A 211 -11.68 6.83 0.82
C PRO A 211 -10.82 7.64 -0.15
N ALA A 212 -9.54 7.33 -0.28
CA ALA A 212 -8.66 8.09 -1.16
C ALA A 212 -8.60 7.54 -2.58
N GLY A 213 -9.19 6.38 -2.89
CA GLY A 213 -9.04 5.81 -4.23
C GLY A 213 -9.31 4.32 -4.35
N PHE A 214 -8.76 3.73 -5.40
CA PHE A 214 -8.91 2.32 -5.71
C PHE A 214 -7.62 1.72 -6.28
N GLU A 215 -7.58 0.40 -6.33
CA GLU A 215 -6.48 -0.38 -6.86
C GLU A 215 -7.01 -1.37 -7.89
N ILE A 216 -6.35 -1.44 -9.05
CA ILE A 216 -6.54 -2.50 -10.03
C ILE A 216 -5.30 -3.38 -10.09
N ILE A 217 -5.48 -4.67 -10.31
CA ILE A 217 -4.41 -5.65 -10.35
C ILE A 217 -4.61 -6.63 -11.50
N SER A 218 -3.50 -7.05 -12.13
CA SER A 218 -3.47 -8.16 -13.08
C SER A 218 -2.10 -8.84 -13.04
N GLY A 219 -2.07 -10.14 -12.72
CA GLY A 219 -0.82 -10.88 -12.56
C GLY A 219 0.11 -10.21 -11.55
N ASP A 220 1.25 -9.69 -12.04
CA ASP A 220 2.23 -8.99 -11.22
C ASP A 220 2.10 -7.47 -11.21
N PHE A 221 1.21 -6.92 -12.01
CA PHE A 221 0.96 -5.49 -12.08
C PHE A 221 -0.10 -5.06 -11.07
N LEU A 222 0.15 -3.94 -10.40
CA LEU A 222 -0.82 -3.25 -9.56
C LEU A 222 -0.74 -1.76 -9.84
N VAL A 223 -1.89 -1.14 -10.07
CA VAL A 223 -2.02 0.30 -10.25
C VAL A 223 -2.87 0.86 -9.14
N ARG A 224 -2.33 1.83 -8.41
CA ARG A 224 -3.04 2.63 -7.42
C ARG A 224 -3.46 3.95 -8.06
N TYR A 225 -4.74 4.27 -8.00
CA TYR A 225 -5.25 5.59 -8.36
C TYR A 225 -5.74 6.30 -7.10
N GLU A 226 -5.38 7.58 -6.94
CA GLU A 226 -5.91 8.46 -5.89
C GLU A 226 -6.90 9.46 -6.48
N PHE A 227 -8.07 9.58 -5.86
CA PHE A 227 -9.06 10.61 -6.16
C PHE A 227 -8.52 12.00 -5.81
N GLU A 228 -9.11 13.04 -6.43
CA GLU A 228 -8.80 14.43 -6.08
C GLU A 228 -9.26 14.82 -4.68
N THR A 229 -10.36 14.23 -4.23
CA THR A 229 -10.94 14.43 -2.90
C THR A 229 -11.31 13.10 -2.26
N LEU A 230 -11.26 13.05 -0.93
CA LEU A 230 -11.63 11.86 -0.19
C LEU A 230 -13.13 11.57 -0.37
N ALA A 231 -13.45 10.34 -0.73
CA ALA A 231 -14.82 9.86 -0.78
C ALA A 231 -15.41 9.78 0.63
N ALA A 232 -16.67 10.22 0.75
CA ALA A 232 -17.40 10.24 2.02
C ALA A 232 -18.08 8.90 2.32
N ASP A 233 -18.33 8.08 1.29
CA ASP A 233 -19.03 6.80 1.38
C ASP A 233 -18.78 5.95 0.11
N SER A 234 -19.39 4.76 0.06
CA SER A 234 -19.32 3.82 -1.06
C SER A 234 -19.92 4.36 -2.37
N ASP A 235 -20.94 5.20 -2.30
CA ASP A 235 -21.61 5.74 -3.49
C ASP A 235 -20.71 6.79 -4.16
N HIS A 236 -20.06 7.64 -3.37
CA HIS A 236 -19.00 8.54 -3.83
C HIS A 236 -17.84 7.78 -4.46
N ILE A 237 -17.39 6.66 -3.88
CA ILE A 237 -16.36 5.79 -4.48
C ILE A 237 -16.83 5.29 -5.86
N CYS A 238 -18.03 4.71 -5.95
CA CYS A 238 -18.56 4.18 -7.21
C CYS A 238 -18.67 5.29 -8.27
N SER A 239 -19.22 6.44 -7.90
CA SER A 239 -19.35 7.61 -8.77
C SER A 239 -17.98 8.07 -9.29
N ASN A 240 -16.97 8.19 -8.43
CA ASN A 240 -15.62 8.57 -8.85
C ASN A 240 -15.02 7.55 -9.82
N ILE A 241 -15.12 6.25 -9.50
CA ILE A 241 -14.60 5.20 -10.39
C ILE A 241 -15.31 5.21 -11.75
N SER A 242 -16.64 5.29 -11.78
CA SER A 242 -17.41 5.35 -13.03
C SER A 242 -17.08 6.60 -13.85
N LYS A 243 -16.90 7.76 -13.20
CA LYS A 243 -16.46 8.98 -13.90
C LYS A 243 -15.10 8.79 -14.54
N ILE A 244 -14.13 8.21 -13.84
CA ILE A 244 -12.77 7.98 -14.37
C ILE A 244 -12.81 6.97 -15.52
N ALA A 245 -13.60 5.90 -15.41
CA ALA A 245 -13.73 4.89 -16.45
C ALA A 245 -14.38 5.45 -17.73
N TYR A 246 -15.50 6.16 -17.59
CA TYR A 246 -16.41 6.41 -18.71
C TYR A 246 -16.54 7.87 -19.16
N SER A 247 -16.05 8.87 -18.41
CA SER A 247 -16.17 10.27 -18.84
C SER A 247 -15.32 10.53 -20.08
N ILE A 248 -15.93 11.11 -21.11
CA ILE A 248 -15.21 11.56 -22.31
C ILE A 248 -14.34 12.76 -21.90
N PRO A 249 -13.05 12.83 -22.30
CA PRO A 249 -12.17 13.97 -22.01
C PRO A 249 -12.74 15.32 -22.47
#